data_AF-C3NHI6-F1
#
_entry.id   AF-C3NHI6-F1
#
_cell.length_a   1.000
_cell.length_b   1.000
_cell.length_c   1.000
_cell.angle_alpha   90.00
_cell.angle_beta   90.00
_cell.angle_gamma   90.00
#
_symmetry.space_group_name_H-M   'P 1'
#
loop_
_entity.id
_entity.type
_entity.pdbx_description
1 polymer ?
#
loop_
_entity_poly.entity_id
_entity_poly.type
_entity_poly.pdbx_seq_one_letter_code
_entity_poly.pdbx_strand_id
1 'polypeptide(L)'
;MQKHNVCPYYKNGYCTSPALDKPSDIVTSNNRCFGQFKTCRYFLDDGSDSKTGLEKFNEDKTIEQEIRFYPKINALENIIDSGCEHYQLIKSEKGFIAYCNAIKRVLVTRQTILCNKEFQRCPYRTLLGT
;
A
#
# COMPACT_ATOMS: atom_id res chain seq x y z
N MET A 1 -6.36 27.09 -23.76
CA MET A 1 -4.99 26.90 -24.28
C MET A 1 -4.62 25.43 -24.10
N GLN A 2 -4.50 24.66 -25.19
CA GLN A 2 -4.19 23.23 -25.13
C GLN A 2 -2.74 23.02 -24.68
N LYS A 3 -2.53 22.55 -23.44
CA LYS A 3 -1.21 22.12 -22.96
C LYS A 3 -0.76 20.95 -23.83
N HIS A 4 0.20 21.20 -24.71
CA HIS A 4 0.79 20.18 -25.54
C HIS A 4 1.47 19.14 -24.63
N ASN A 5 1.11 17.86 -24.76
CA ASN A 5 1.69 16.73 -24.02
C ASN A 5 3.12 16.41 -24.51
N VAL A 6 3.99 17.43 -24.53
CA VAL A 6 5.36 17.31 -25.00
C VAL A 6 6.31 17.44 -23.82
N CYS A 7 7.26 16.52 -23.73
CA CYS A 7 8.29 16.49 -22.71
C CYS A 7 9.09 17.80 -22.73
N PRO A 8 9.21 18.52 -21.60
CA PRO A 8 9.97 19.78 -21.55
C PRO A 8 11.47 19.58 -21.80
N TYR A 9 11.97 18.36 -21.58
CA TYR A 9 13.38 18.02 -21.81
C TYR A 9 13.67 17.57 -23.23
N TYR A 10 12.66 17.40 -24.09
CA TYR A 10 12.88 17.06 -25.50
C TYR A 10 13.17 18.35 -26.30
N LYS A 11 14.36 18.43 -26.91
CA LYS A 11 14.76 19.55 -27.77
C LYS A 11 15.49 19.03 -29.01
N ASN A 12 14.94 19.31 -30.20
CA ASN A 12 15.55 19.00 -31.50
C ASN A 12 16.04 17.54 -31.66
N GLY A 13 15.30 16.56 -31.14
CA GLY A 13 15.66 15.13 -31.21
C GLY A 13 16.51 14.62 -30.03
N TYR A 14 16.94 15.51 -29.14
CA TYR A 14 17.76 15.16 -27.98
C TYR A 14 16.99 15.32 -26.67
N CYS A 15 17.30 14.46 -25.70
CA CYS A 15 16.91 14.62 -24.31
C CYS A 15 17.93 15.50 -23.60
N THR A 16 17.44 16.57 -22.98
CA THR A 16 18.22 17.56 -22.21
C THR A 16 17.93 17.48 -20.72
N SER A 17 17.50 16.30 -20.26
CA SER A 17 17.18 16.08 -18.85
C SER A 17 18.40 16.35 -17.97
N PRO A 18 18.24 17.02 -16.81
CA PRO A 18 19.30 17.17 -15.82
C PRO A 18 19.84 15.85 -15.26
N ALA A 19 19.11 14.74 -15.45
CA ALA A 19 19.54 13.40 -15.05
C ALA A 19 20.56 12.77 -16.02
N LEU A 20 20.97 13.48 -17.08
CA LEU A 20 21.99 13.06 -18.03
C LEU A 20 23.21 13.98 -17.91
N ASP A 21 24.42 13.41 -18.01
CA ASP A 21 25.67 14.18 -18.00
C ASP A 21 25.79 15.12 -19.21
N LYS A 22 25.16 14.77 -20.33
CA LYS A 22 25.12 15.56 -21.56
C LYS A 22 23.82 15.29 -22.33
N PRO A 23 23.35 16.25 -23.17
CA PRO A 23 22.24 16.01 -24.07
C PRO A 23 22.47 14.77 -24.93
N SER A 24 21.46 13.91 -25.04
CA SER A 24 21.58 12.61 -25.71
C SER A 24 20.30 12.24 -26.45
N ASP A 25 20.45 11.75 -27.67
CA ASP A 25 19.39 11.19 -28.51
C ASP A 25 19.11 9.70 -28.21
N ILE A 26 20.08 9.01 -27.57
CA ILE A 26 20.00 7.57 -27.24
C ILE A 26 18.78 7.26 -26.37
N VAL A 27 18.44 8.15 -25.44
CA VAL A 27 17.32 7.96 -24.49
C VAL A 27 16.02 8.61 -24.96
N THR A 28 16.05 9.24 -26.13
CA THR A 28 14.90 9.91 -26.72
C THR A 28 13.99 8.90 -27.39
N SER A 29 12.69 8.98 -27.08
CA SER A 29 11.67 8.12 -27.71
C SER A 29 10.47 8.97 -28.08
N ASN A 30 10.13 9.04 -29.37
CA ASN A 30 9.02 9.86 -29.86
C ASN A 30 7.71 9.57 -29.12
N ASN A 31 7.34 8.30 -28.95
CA ASN A 31 6.09 7.93 -28.26
C ASN A 31 6.04 8.46 -26.81
N ARG A 32 7.17 8.40 -26.09
CA ARG A 32 7.24 8.92 -24.71
C ARG A 32 7.31 10.44 -24.69
N CYS A 33 8.18 11.03 -25.49
CA CYS A 33 8.40 12.48 -25.52
C CYS A 33 7.17 13.27 -25.94
N PHE A 34 6.28 12.72 -26.76
CA PHE A 34 5.08 13.41 -27.26
C PHE A 34 3.76 12.89 -26.67
N GLY A 35 3.81 12.17 -25.53
CA GLY A 35 2.57 11.73 -24.88
C GLY A 35 2.73 11.24 -23.44
N GLN A 36 3.69 10.34 -23.20
CA GLN A 36 3.84 9.63 -21.92
C GLN A 36 5.12 10.01 -21.15
N PHE A 37 5.56 11.26 -21.26
CA PHE A 37 6.87 11.65 -20.73
C PHE A 37 6.93 11.61 -19.20
N LYS A 38 5.80 11.74 -18.50
CA LYS A 38 5.72 11.67 -17.03
C LYS A 38 6.13 10.30 -16.44
N THR A 39 6.09 9.23 -17.23
CA THR A 39 6.55 7.90 -16.81
C THR A 39 8.02 7.64 -17.17
N CYS A 40 8.68 8.59 -17.83
CA CYS A 40 10.07 8.48 -18.20
C CYS A 40 10.98 8.65 -16.98
N ARG A 41 11.95 7.74 -16.79
CA ARG A 41 12.96 7.84 -15.72
C ARG A 41 13.75 9.15 -15.73
N TYR A 42 13.90 9.77 -16.90
CA TYR A 42 14.62 11.04 -17.08
C TYR A 42 13.70 12.26 -16.93
N PHE A 43 12.41 12.08 -16.64
CA PHE A 43 11.52 13.17 -16.31
C PHE A 43 11.50 13.36 -14.79
N LEU A 44 12.13 14.44 -14.34
CA LEU A 44 12.12 14.87 -12.95
C LEU A 44 10.92 15.80 -12.77
N ASP A 45 9.87 15.32 -12.11
CA ASP A 45 8.74 16.16 -11.71
C ASP A 45 9.23 17.07 -10.58
N ASP A 46 9.24 18.38 -10.80
CA ASP A 46 9.73 19.43 -9.89
C ASP A 46 8.77 19.71 -8.72
N GLY A 47 8.04 18.67 -8.31
CA GLY A 47 7.38 18.58 -7.00
C GLY A 47 6.22 19.54 -6.77
N SER A 48 5.77 20.30 -7.77
CA SER A 48 4.72 21.30 -7.53
C SER A 48 3.30 20.72 -7.43
N ASP A 49 3.06 19.42 -7.71
CA ASP A 49 1.69 18.89 -7.65
C ASP A 49 1.52 17.36 -7.62
N SER A 50 2.44 16.60 -7.01
CA SER A 50 2.19 15.16 -6.88
C SER A 50 2.84 14.53 -5.64
N LYS A 51 2.11 14.57 -4.51
CA LYS A 51 2.30 13.59 -3.44
C LYS A 51 2.15 12.19 -4.04
N THR A 52 3.26 11.54 -4.35
CA THR A 52 3.32 10.20 -4.92
C THR A 52 4.08 9.31 -3.96
N GLY A 53 3.32 8.54 -3.16
CA GLY A 53 3.89 7.62 -2.18
C GLY A 53 2.98 7.36 -0.99
N LEU A 54 3.60 6.85 0.09
CA LEU A 54 2.98 6.50 1.37
C LEU A 54 2.23 7.67 2.04
N GLU A 55 2.52 8.91 1.61
CA GLU A 55 1.92 10.14 2.12
C GLU A 55 0.42 10.25 1.81
N LYS A 56 -0.06 9.67 0.71
CA LYS A 56 -1.51 9.62 0.42
C LYS A 56 -2.29 8.74 1.41
N PHE A 57 -1.64 7.76 2.05
CA PHE A 57 -2.32 6.82 2.94
C PHE A 57 -2.56 7.36 4.35
N ASN A 58 -1.91 8.46 4.72
CA ASN A 58 -1.99 9.01 6.08
C ASN A 58 -3.05 10.11 6.26
N GLU A 59 -3.61 10.65 5.17
CA GLU A 59 -4.57 11.77 5.22
C GLU A 59 -6.05 11.32 5.30
N ASP A 60 -6.40 10.11 4.88
CA ASP A 60 -7.77 9.55 4.97
C ASP A 60 -8.07 8.90 6.34
N LYS A 61 -7.84 9.62 7.44
CA LYS A 61 -8.14 9.14 8.82
C LYS A 61 -9.63 9.16 9.20
N THR A 62 -10.55 9.30 8.25
CA THR A 62 -12.01 9.34 8.50
C THR A 62 -12.83 8.34 7.70
N ILE A 63 -12.20 7.41 6.97
CA ILE A 63 -12.93 6.33 6.31
C ILE A 63 -12.93 5.15 7.28
N GLU A 64 -14.11 4.68 7.68
CA GLU A 64 -14.30 3.36 8.27
C GLU A 64 -13.47 2.37 7.45
N GLN A 65 -12.29 1.99 7.95
CA GLN A 65 -11.36 1.18 7.19
C GLN A 65 -12.02 -0.17 6.99
N GLU A 66 -12.63 -0.38 5.83
CA GLU A 66 -12.94 -1.71 5.32
C GLU A 66 -11.66 -2.53 5.49
N ILE A 67 -11.67 -3.45 6.44
CA ILE A 67 -10.51 -4.24 6.77
C ILE A 67 -10.15 -5.05 5.52
N ARG A 68 -9.14 -4.61 4.78
CA ARG A 68 -8.68 -5.30 3.56
C ARG A 68 -7.85 -6.51 3.99
N PHE A 69 -8.43 -7.70 3.89
CA PHE A 69 -7.75 -8.97 4.17
C PHE A 69 -7.79 -9.91 2.96
N TYR A 70 -6.90 -10.91 2.93
CA TYR A 70 -6.89 -11.95 1.90
C TYR A 70 -7.76 -13.14 2.35
N PRO A 71 -8.96 -13.34 1.80
CA PRO A 71 -9.95 -14.24 2.39
C PRO A 71 -9.46 -15.68 2.56
N LYS A 72 -8.65 -16.19 1.61
CA LYS A 72 -8.20 -17.59 1.64
C LYS A 72 -7.40 -17.98 2.89
N ILE A 73 -6.78 -17.01 3.56
CA ILE A 73 -5.94 -17.28 4.75
C ILE A 73 -6.47 -16.61 6.01
N ASN A 74 -7.42 -15.68 5.89
CA ASN A 74 -7.95 -14.89 7.01
C ASN A 74 -9.41 -15.21 7.34
N ALA A 75 -10.19 -15.67 6.37
CA ALA A 75 -11.57 -16.08 6.62
C ALA A 75 -11.57 -17.40 7.39
N LEU A 76 -12.36 -17.45 8.45
CA LEU A 76 -12.52 -18.62 9.30
C LEU A 76 -13.60 -19.53 8.72
N GLU A 77 -13.26 -20.81 8.51
CA GLU A 77 -14.23 -21.84 8.10
C GLU A 77 -15.23 -22.15 9.23
N ASN A 78 -14.76 -22.10 10.48
CA ASN A 78 -15.56 -22.28 11.68
C ASN A 78 -15.36 -21.09 12.61
N ILE A 79 -16.42 -20.68 13.31
CA ILE A 79 -16.31 -19.64 14.33
C ILE A 79 -15.40 -20.14 15.45
N ILE A 80 -14.37 -19.36 15.76
CA ILE A 80 -13.48 -19.59 16.88
C ILE A 80 -13.70 -18.46 17.87
N ASP A 81 -14.09 -18.82 19.09
CA ASP A 81 -14.21 -17.90 20.21
C ASP A 81 -13.02 -18.11 21.15
N SER A 82 -12.12 -17.13 21.20
CA SER A 82 -10.90 -17.20 22.01
C SER A 82 -11.09 -16.44 23.31
N GLY A 83 -10.70 -17.04 24.44
CA GLY A 83 -10.75 -16.40 25.76
C GLY A 83 -9.73 -15.27 25.97
N CYS A 84 -9.00 -14.87 24.93
CA CYS A 84 -8.04 -13.77 24.97
C CYS A 84 -8.74 -12.41 24.94
N GLU A 85 -8.43 -11.52 25.88
CA GLU A 85 -9.00 -10.16 25.96
C GLU A 85 -8.68 -9.27 24.75
N HIS A 86 -7.64 -9.61 23.99
CA HIS A 86 -7.26 -8.88 22.78
C HIS A 86 -7.84 -9.48 21.50
N TYR A 87 -8.56 -10.58 21.59
CA TYR A 87 -9.19 -11.23 20.44
C TYR A 87 -10.54 -10.57 20.13
N GLN A 88 -10.78 -10.29 18.86
CA GLN A 88 -12.06 -9.81 18.36
C GLN A 88 -12.48 -10.60 17.14
N LEU A 89 -13.72 -11.09 17.16
CA LEU A 89 -14.34 -11.71 16.00
C LEU A 89 -15.10 -10.63 15.22
N ILE A 90 -14.77 -10.46 13.94
CA ILE A 90 -15.38 -9.46 13.07
C ILE A 90 -16.14 -10.18 11.97
N LYS A 91 -17.40 -9.79 11.76
CA LYS A 91 -18.21 -10.26 10.64
C LYS A 91 -17.89 -9.41 9.40
N SER A 92 -17.60 -10.08 8.29
CA SER A 92 -17.37 -9.47 6.97
C SER A 92 -18.31 -10.10 5.95
N GLU A 93 -18.48 -9.46 4.79
CA GLU A 93 -19.21 -10.03 3.64
C GLU A 93 -18.67 -11.41 3.22
N LYS A 94 -17.37 -11.64 3.43
CA LYS A 94 -16.67 -12.87 3.02
C LYS A 94 -16.59 -13.93 4.13
N GLY A 95 -17.30 -13.72 5.25
CA GLY A 95 -17.30 -14.62 6.41
C GLY A 95 -16.79 -13.96 7.68
N PHE A 96 -16.31 -14.77 8.62
CA PHE A 96 -15.76 -14.28 9.88
C PHE A 96 -14.25 -14.15 9.82
N ILE A 97 -13.71 -13.10 10.41
CA ILE A 97 -12.27 -12.90 10.58
C ILE A 97 -11.95 -12.69 12.06
N ALA A 98 -10.74 -13.07 12.42
CA ALA A 98 -10.17 -12.80 13.73
C ALA A 98 -9.26 -11.57 13.66
N TYR A 99 -9.40 -10.66 14.61
CA TYR A 99 -8.53 -9.51 14.79
C TYR A 99 -7.87 -9.56 16.16
N CYS A 100 -6.60 -9.16 16.24
CA CYS A 100 -5.88 -9.06 17.51
C CYS A 100 -5.55 -7.59 17.81
N ASN A 101 -6.10 -7.08 18.91
CA ASN A 101 -5.92 -5.72 19.38
C ASN A 101 -4.49 -5.43 19.86
N ALA A 102 -3.78 -6.40 20.42
CA ALA A 102 -2.42 -6.20 20.93
C ALA A 102 -1.42 -5.88 19.80
N ILE A 103 -1.64 -6.45 18.61
CA ILE A 103 -0.77 -6.26 17.43
C ILE A 103 -1.46 -5.53 16.28
N LYS A 104 -2.66 -4.99 16.55
CA LYS A 104 -3.50 -4.18 15.65
C LYS A 104 -3.63 -4.75 14.22
N ARG A 105 -3.84 -6.07 14.09
CA ARG A 105 -3.97 -6.72 12.77
C ARG A 105 -4.94 -7.90 12.75
N VAL A 106 -5.41 -8.21 11.54
CA VAL A 106 -6.17 -9.44 11.25
C VAL A 106 -5.24 -10.65 11.39
N LEU A 107 -5.71 -11.67 12.07
CA LEU A 107 -5.04 -12.95 12.20
C LEU A 107 -5.33 -13.83 10.99
N VAL A 108 -4.36 -14.63 10.58
CA VAL A 108 -4.63 -15.75 9.67
C VAL A 108 -5.23 -16.92 10.45
N THR A 109 -5.94 -17.82 9.77
CA THR A 109 -6.68 -18.94 10.40
C THR A 109 -5.82 -19.76 11.35
N ARG A 110 -4.56 -20.05 10.98
CA ARG A 110 -3.61 -20.78 11.86
C ARG A 110 -3.28 -19.99 13.13
N GLN A 111 -3.12 -18.67 13.03
CA GLN A 111 -2.88 -17.80 14.19
C GLN A 111 -4.11 -17.71 15.07
N THR A 112 -5.32 -17.71 14.52
CA THR A 112 -6.57 -17.75 15.28
C THR A 112 -6.68 -19.02 16.12
N ILE A 113 -6.37 -20.19 15.53
CA ILE A 113 -6.35 -21.47 16.23
C ILE A 113 -5.33 -21.45 17.37
N LEU A 114 -4.13 -20.92 17.11
CA LEU A 114 -3.08 -20.76 18.12
C LEU A 114 -3.50 -19.81 19.24
N CYS A 115 -4.12 -18.68 18.90
CA CYS A 115 -4.65 -17.73 19.86
C CYS A 115 -5.65 -18.42 20.79
N ASN A 116 -6.63 -19.13 20.26
CA ASN A 116 -7.62 -19.84 21.08
C ASN A 116 -6.99 -20.88 22.02
N LYS A 117 -6.02 -21.66 21.52
CA LYS A 117 -5.40 -22.75 22.31
C LYS A 117 -4.40 -22.26 23.35
N GLU A 118 -3.61 -21.25 23.02
CA GLU A 118 -2.40 -20.89 23.77
C GLU A 118 -2.36 -19.41 24.18
N PHE A 119 -3.51 -18.72 24.25
CA PHE A 119 -3.53 -17.28 24.59
C PHE A 119 -2.86 -16.96 25.93
N GLN A 120 -2.92 -17.89 26.90
CA GLN A 120 -2.29 -17.73 28.21
C GLN A 120 -0.76 -17.58 28.13
N ARG A 121 -0.15 -18.15 27.09
CA ARG A 121 1.30 -18.09 26.82
C ARG A 121 1.65 -17.15 25.68
N CYS A 122 0.69 -16.36 25.22
CA CYS A 122 0.89 -15.46 24.10
C CYS A 122 1.84 -14.31 24.51
N PRO A 123 3.00 -14.16 23.84
CA PRO A 123 3.94 -13.09 24.17
C PRO A 123 3.33 -11.71 23.90
N TYR A 124 2.49 -11.59 22.85
CA TYR A 124 1.82 -10.34 22.54
C TYR A 124 0.81 -9.91 23.61
N ARG A 125 0.16 -10.88 24.28
CA ARG A 125 -0.75 -10.60 25.39
C ARG A 125 0.01 -10.01 26.58
N THR A 126 1.19 -10.55 26.87
CA THR A 126 1.98 -10.12 28.04
C THR A 126 2.74 -8.81 27.78
N LEU A 127 3.25 -8.62 26.56
CA LEU A 127 4.16 -7.53 26.24
C LEU A 127 3.48 -6.30 25.62
N LEU A 128 2.34 -6.46 24.97
CA LEU A 128 1.66 -5.41 24.20
C LEU A 128 0.20 -5.20 24.63
N GLY A 129 -0.23 -5.85 25.71
CA GLY A 129 -1.56 -5.69 26.28
C GLY A 129 -1.64 -4.47 27.19
N THR A 130 -1.98 -3.32 26.62
CA THR A 130 -2.38 -2.10 27.35
C THR A 130 -3.76 -1.67 26.91
#